data_AF-J5I476-F1
#
_entry.id   AF-J5I476-F1
#
_cell.length_a   1.000
_cell.length_b   1.000
_cell.length_c   1.000
_cell.angle_alpha   90.00
_cell.angle_beta   90.00
_cell.angle_gamma   90.00
#
_symmetry.space_group_name_H-M   'P 1'
#
loop_
_entity.id
_entity.type
_entity.pdbx_description
1 polymer ?
#
loop_
_entity_poly.entity_id
_entity_poly.type
_entity_poly.pdbx_seq_one_letter_code
_entity_poly.pdbx_strand_id
1 'polypeptide(L)'
;MKIVAVSACTAGIAHTYMAQEAIEQECKKRGIDCKVETQGGMGIGNELTQAEIDAADVVILAVAVSVEMSERFDAKRDAGKILDVSPSEAIKNTAGLIDRAENIATAEKQHTNLGAELFRYFNTGISYFLPVIIAGGMLFSFTLITGHVEDGRIVPSSPFWQNVYDLGMAGFSMMVPVLCAYIAYAIGSKAAIAPGFILGHAANTPMGESHIATGFLGALILGFLVGYLVRWTKKLPVPALLQPMMPTFLVPLFTTLILGLFYIYILTIPLNAFVQFYKRANSFGKFLI
;
A
#
# COMPACT_ATOMS: atom_id res chain seq x y z
N MET A 1 -14.54 -3.31 -29.61
CA MET A 1 -14.00 -2.66 -28.41
C MET A 1 -13.26 -3.71 -27.60
N LYS A 2 -12.13 -3.34 -27.01
CA LYS A 2 -11.34 -4.18 -26.12
C LYS A 2 -11.21 -3.51 -24.75
N ILE A 3 -11.63 -4.22 -23.71
CA ILE A 3 -11.49 -3.80 -22.32
C ILE A 3 -10.48 -4.72 -21.66
N VAL A 4 -9.59 -4.14 -20.85
CA VAL A 4 -8.86 -4.91 -19.85
C VAL A 4 -9.24 -4.39 -18.48
N ALA A 5 -9.22 -5.24 -17.47
CA ALA A 5 -9.51 -4.81 -16.12
C ALA A 5 -8.54 -5.42 -15.11
N VAL A 6 -8.37 -4.73 -13.98
CA VAL A 6 -7.72 -5.27 -12.78
C VAL A 6 -8.74 -5.23 -11.65
N SER A 7 -8.95 -6.34 -10.96
CA SER A 7 -9.73 -6.38 -9.72
C SER A 7 -8.83 -6.68 -8.53
N ALA A 8 -9.00 -5.92 -7.45
CA ALA A 8 -8.23 -6.08 -6.22
C ALA A 8 -8.98 -5.53 -5.02
N CYS A 9 -9.29 -6.37 -4.02
CA CYS A 9 -9.86 -5.91 -2.76
C CYS A 9 -8.80 -5.96 -1.64
N THR A 10 -9.00 -5.19 -0.57
CA THR A 10 -8.04 -5.08 0.55
C THR A 10 -7.66 -6.42 1.17
N ALA A 11 -8.63 -7.33 1.33
CA ALA A 11 -8.39 -8.66 1.86
C ALA A 11 -7.91 -9.66 0.77
N GLY A 12 -8.14 -9.36 -0.51
CA GLY A 12 -7.82 -10.25 -1.62
C GLY A 12 -8.60 -11.57 -1.67
N ILE A 13 -9.79 -11.64 -1.04
CA ILE A 13 -10.60 -12.87 -0.94
C ILE A 13 -11.81 -12.78 -1.88
N ALA A 14 -12.99 -12.35 -1.40
CA ALA A 14 -14.23 -12.49 -2.17
C ALA A 14 -14.38 -11.43 -3.29
N HIS A 15 -14.36 -10.14 -2.92
CA HIS A 15 -14.71 -9.07 -3.86
C HIS A 15 -13.78 -8.97 -5.09
N THR A 16 -12.54 -9.48 -5.00
CA THR A 16 -11.61 -9.54 -6.14
C THR A 16 -12.19 -10.43 -7.25
N TYR A 17 -12.51 -11.69 -6.93
CA TYR A 17 -13.02 -12.64 -7.92
C TYR A 17 -14.47 -12.37 -8.32
N MET A 18 -15.30 -11.88 -7.39
CA MET A 18 -16.67 -11.47 -7.71
C MET A 18 -16.71 -10.31 -8.72
N ALA A 19 -15.81 -9.32 -8.58
CA ALA A 19 -15.71 -8.24 -9.54
C ALA A 19 -15.19 -8.71 -10.90
N GLN A 20 -14.22 -9.65 -10.91
CA GLN A 20 -13.74 -10.29 -12.14
C GLN A 20 -14.89 -10.96 -12.90
N GLU A 21 -15.61 -11.87 -12.21
CA GLU A 21 -16.72 -12.60 -12.81
C GLU A 21 -17.83 -11.68 -13.30
N ALA A 22 -18.21 -10.66 -12.51
CA ALA A 22 -19.23 -9.70 -12.91
C ALA A 22 -18.84 -8.99 -14.22
N ILE A 23 -17.61 -8.45 -14.30
CA ILE A 23 -17.11 -7.73 -15.49
C ILE A 23 -17.05 -8.67 -16.71
N GLU A 24 -16.49 -9.87 -16.56
CA GLU A 24 -16.37 -10.84 -17.66
C GLU A 24 -17.75 -11.26 -18.19
N GLN A 25 -18.72 -11.53 -17.30
CA GLN A 25 -20.08 -11.91 -17.69
C GLN A 25 -20.78 -10.78 -18.44
N GLU A 26 -20.65 -9.53 -17.99
CA GLU A 26 -21.29 -8.40 -18.65
C GLU A 26 -20.65 -8.09 -20.01
N CYS A 27 -19.32 -8.16 -20.12
CA CYS A 27 -18.63 -8.01 -21.41
C CYS A 27 -19.03 -9.12 -22.39
N LYS A 28 -19.13 -10.37 -21.92
CA LYS A 28 -19.56 -11.51 -22.73
C LYS A 28 -20.98 -11.33 -23.27
N LYS A 29 -21.92 -10.85 -22.45
CA LYS A 29 -23.30 -10.55 -22.89
C LYS A 29 -23.34 -9.51 -24.02
N ARG A 30 -22.40 -8.55 -23.99
CA ARG A 30 -22.32 -7.44 -24.95
C ARG A 30 -21.40 -7.73 -26.14
N GLY A 31 -20.74 -8.88 -26.17
CA GLY A 31 -19.78 -9.23 -27.24
C GLY A 31 -18.49 -8.39 -27.21
N ILE A 32 -18.10 -7.87 -26.04
CA ILE A 32 -16.89 -7.07 -25.84
C ILE A 32 -15.72 -8.01 -25.51
N ASP A 33 -14.58 -7.84 -26.21
CA ASP A 33 -13.33 -8.55 -25.86
C ASP A 33 -12.84 -8.02 -24.51
N CYS A 34 -12.80 -8.90 -23.50
CA CYS A 34 -12.48 -8.54 -22.13
C CYS A 34 -11.55 -9.56 -21.49
N LYS A 35 -10.51 -9.06 -20.83
CA LYS A 35 -9.64 -9.85 -19.95
C LYS A 35 -9.49 -9.14 -18.61
N VAL A 36 -9.67 -9.88 -17.52
CA VAL A 36 -9.57 -9.33 -16.17
C VAL A 36 -8.44 -10.02 -15.41
N GLU A 37 -7.46 -9.23 -14.98
CA GLU A 37 -6.42 -9.64 -14.03
C GLU A 37 -6.96 -9.53 -12.61
N THR A 38 -6.68 -10.55 -11.79
CA THR A 38 -6.98 -10.52 -10.36
C THR A 38 -5.70 -10.33 -9.57
N GLN A 39 -5.73 -9.44 -8.59
CA GLN A 39 -4.66 -9.30 -7.60
C GLN A 39 -5.26 -9.56 -6.21
N GLY A 40 -5.17 -10.81 -5.77
CA GLY A 40 -5.78 -11.30 -4.54
C GLY A 40 -4.76 -11.90 -3.57
N GLY A 41 -5.26 -12.49 -2.48
CA GLY A 41 -4.39 -13.14 -1.49
C GLY A 41 -3.62 -14.36 -2.02
N MET A 42 -4.00 -14.87 -3.20
CA MET A 42 -3.29 -15.95 -3.91
C MET A 42 -2.24 -15.42 -4.92
N GLY A 43 -2.03 -14.11 -4.97
CA GLY A 43 -1.16 -13.46 -5.95
C GLY A 43 -1.93 -12.98 -7.19
N ILE A 44 -1.18 -12.79 -8.28
CA ILE A 44 -1.72 -12.30 -9.55
C ILE A 44 -2.24 -13.47 -10.38
N GLY A 45 -3.52 -13.43 -10.75
CA GLY A 45 -4.18 -14.37 -11.65
C GLY A 45 -4.57 -13.69 -12.97
N ASN A 46 -4.52 -14.43 -14.08
CA ASN A 46 -4.82 -13.90 -15.43
C ASN A 46 -4.04 -12.63 -15.79
N GLU A 47 -2.75 -12.58 -15.43
CA GLU A 47 -1.91 -11.41 -15.60
C GLU A 47 -2.02 -10.81 -17.02
N LEU A 48 -2.20 -9.50 -17.09
CA LEU A 48 -2.23 -8.71 -18.30
C LEU A 48 -0.81 -8.47 -18.81
N THR A 49 -0.58 -8.85 -20.06
CA THR A 49 0.65 -8.49 -20.78
C THR A 49 0.62 -7.04 -21.21
N GLN A 50 1.79 -6.43 -21.41
CA GLN A 50 1.86 -5.04 -21.90
C GLN A 50 1.15 -4.88 -23.26
N ALA A 51 1.24 -5.88 -24.15
CA ALA A 51 0.56 -5.87 -25.43
C ALA A 51 -0.98 -5.85 -25.30
N GLU A 52 -1.54 -6.56 -24.31
CA GLU A 52 -2.97 -6.53 -24.02
C GLU A 52 -3.42 -5.18 -23.47
N ILE A 53 -2.63 -4.57 -22.58
CA ILE A 53 -2.88 -3.23 -22.04
C ILE A 53 -2.83 -2.20 -23.17
N ASP A 54 -1.80 -2.23 -24.01
CA ASP A 54 -1.62 -1.28 -25.11
C ASP A 54 -2.75 -1.37 -26.14
N ALA A 55 -3.19 -2.59 -26.47
CA ALA A 55 -4.30 -2.85 -27.38
C ALA A 55 -5.69 -2.52 -26.81
N ALA A 56 -5.83 -2.33 -25.50
CA ALA A 56 -7.12 -2.03 -24.88
C ALA A 56 -7.59 -0.60 -25.20
N ASP A 57 -8.88 -0.45 -25.46
CA ASP A 57 -9.51 0.86 -25.63
C ASP A 57 -9.63 1.59 -24.29
N VAL A 58 -9.96 0.84 -23.23
CA VAL A 58 -10.14 1.32 -21.85
C VAL A 58 -9.64 0.28 -20.85
N VAL A 59 -9.07 0.76 -19.74
CA VAL A 59 -8.69 -0.04 -18.59
C VAL A 59 -9.65 0.22 -17.44
N ILE A 60 -10.25 -0.82 -16.87
CA ILE A 60 -11.05 -0.72 -15.65
C ILE A 60 -10.20 -1.13 -14.45
N LEU A 61 -10.00 -0.24 -13.49
CA LEU A 61 -9.38 -0.56 -12.21
C LEU A 61 -10.48 -0.69 -11.15
N ALA A 62 -10.98 -1.91 -10.96
CA ALA A 62 -11.95 -2.25 -9.93
C ALA A 62 -11.23 -2.60 -8.62
N VAL A 63 -10.65 -1.59 -7.96
CA VAL A 63 -9.64 -1.80 -6.91
C VAL A 63 -9.91 -0.99 -5.63
N ALA A 64 -9.63 -1.61 -4.47
CA ALA A 64 -9.66 -0.96 -3.16
C ALA A 64 -8.25 -0.74 -2.57
N VAL A 65 -7.24 -1.32 -3.23
CA VAL A 65 -5.80 -1.17 -2.96
C VAL A 65 -5.09 -0.80 -4.25
N SER A 66 -3.84 -0.36 -4.16
CA SER A 66 -3.05 0.01 -5.33
C SER A 66 -2.65 -1.23 -6.12
N VAL A 67 -2.69 -1.11 -7.43
CA VAL A 67 -2.36 -2.18 -8.37
C VAL A 67 -0.85 -2.47 -8.33
N GLU A 68 -0.48 -3.72 -8.14
CA GLU A 68 0.88 -4.20 -8.34
C GLU A 68 1.31 -4.00 -9.80
N MET A 69 2.56 -3.57 -10.00
CA MET A 69 3.09 -3.20 -11.33
C MET A 69 2.25 -2.11 -12.02
N SER A 70 1.75 -1.15 -11.24
CA SER A 70 0.88 -0.07 -11.71
C SER A 70 1.48 0.79 -12.83
N GLU A 71 2.82 0.84 -12.93
CA GLU A 71 3.55 1.56 -13.98
C GLU A 71 3.17 1.11 -15.41
N ARG A 72 2.73 -0.14 -15.60
CA ARG A 72 2.28 -0.67 -16.90
C ARG A 72 1.05 0.06 -17.46
N PHE A 73 0.32 0.76 -16.59
CA PHE A 73 -0.90 1.48 -16.92
C PHE A 73 -0.69 3.00 -17.07
N ASP A 74 0.53 3.52 -16.88
CA ASP A 74 0.80 4.97 -16.87
C ASP A 74 0.41 5.64 -18.19
N ALA A 75 0.72 5.02 -19.34
CA ALA A 75 0.34 5.55 -20.64
C ALA A 75 -1.20 5.66 -20.82
N LYS A 76 -1.96 4.67 -20.32
CA LYS A 76 -3.43 4.71 -20.35
C LYS A 76 -3.97 5.76 -19.37
N ARG A 77 -3.32 5.93 -18.22
CA ARG A 77 -3.65 6.96 -17.23
C ARG A 77 -3.48 8.36 -17.80
N ASP A 78 -2.34 8.62 -18.44
CA ASP A 78 -2.02 9.92 -19.04
C ASP A 78 -2.93 10.24 -20.23
N ALA A 79 -3.39 9.20 -20.94
CA ALA A 79 -4.39 9.30 -21.99
C ALA A 79 -5.84 9.46 -21.46
N GLY A 80 -6.07 9.34 -20.15
CA GLY A 80 -7.41 9.40 -19.55
C GLY A 80 -8.29 8.19 -19.83
N LYS A 81 -7.70 7.06 -20.21
CA LYS A 81 -8.38 5.81 -20.60
C LYS A 81 -8.51 4.82 -19.45
N ILE A 82 -8.49 5.32 -18.21
CA ILE A 82 -8.64 4.50 -17.00
C ILE A 82 -9.95 4.86 -16.30
N LEU A 83 -10.76 3.85 -16.04
CA LEU A 83 -11.94 3.94 -15.20
C LEU A 83 -11.65 3.31 -13.83
N ASP A 84 -11.52 4.16 -12.81
CA ASP A 84 -11.17 3.75 -11.44
C ASP A 84 -12.45 3.67 -10.59
N VAL A 85 -12.74 2.48 -10.06
CA VAL A 85 -13.94 2.20 -9.26
C VAL A 85 -13.63 1.23 -8.12
N SER A 86 -14.50 1.18 -7.12
CA SER A 86 -14.37 0.15 -6.07
C SER A 86 -14.82 -1.23 -6.58
N PRO A 87 -14.29 -2.34 -6.04
CA PRO A 87 -14.78 -3.68 -6.36
C PRO A 87 -16.29 -3.82 -6.11
N SER A 88 -16.78 -3.21 -5.03
CA SER A 88 -18.21 -3.25 -4.68
C SER A 88 -19.09 -2.51 -5.70
N GLU A 89 -18.62 -1.40 -6.27
CA GLU A 89 -19.30 -0.70 -7.36
C GLU A 89 -19.33 -1.56 -8.62
N ALA A 90 -18.19 -2.18 -8.96
CA ALA A 90 -18.09 -3.07 -10.12
C ALA A 90 -19.03 -4.28 -10.04
N ILE A 91 -19.33 -4.75 -8.83
CA ILE A 91 -20.29 -5.85 -8.59
C ILE A 91 -21.74 -5.33 -8.62
N LYS A 92 -22.04 -4.20 -7.96
CA LYS A 92 -23.43 -3.71 -7.81
C LYS A 92 -23.98 -3.05 -9.06
N ASN A 93 -23.12 -2.43 -9.87
CA ASN A 93 -23.51 -1.67 -11.05
C ASN A 93 -22.60 -1.98 -12.24
N THR A 94 -22.44 -3.26 -12.56
CA THR A 94 -21.56 -3.69 -13.66
C THR A 94 -22.01 -3.17 -15.02
N ALA A 95 -23.31 -3.21 -15.30
CA ALA A 95 -23.85 -2.71 -16.57
C ALA A 95 -23.51 -1.22 -16.77
N GLY A 96 -23.80 -0.39 -15.76
CA GLY A 96 -23.46 1.04 -15.79
C GLY A 96 -21.96 1.32 -15.80
N LEU A 97 -21.14 0.41 -15.24
CA LEU A 97 -19.69 0.49 -15.33
C LEU A 97 -19.21 0.29 -16.78
N ILE A 98 -19.75 -0.72 -17.48
CA ILE A 98 -19.40 -0.96 -18.89
C ILE A 98 -19.91 0.18 -19.78
N ASP A 99 -21.11 0.71 -19.53
CA ASP A 99 -21.63 1.89 -20.26
C ASP A 99 -20.66 3.08 -20.13
N ARG A 100 -20.11 3.32 -18.92
CA ARG A 100 -19.10 4.37 -18.69
C ARG A 100 -17.80 4.08 -19.42
N ALA A 101 -17.36 2.82 -19.46
CA ALA A 101 -16.16 2.42 -20.19
C ALA A 101 -16.31 2.66 -21.70
N GLU A 102 -17.47 2.38 -22.28
CA GLU A 102 -17.79 2.66 -23.69
C GLU A 102 -17.74 4.17 -23.98
N ASN A 103 -18.22 4.99 -23.06
CA ASN A 103 -18.15 6.45 -23.17
C ASN A 103 -16.70 6.98 -23.08
N ILE A 104 -15.87 6.42 -22.20
CA ILE A 104 -14.44 6.81 -22.09
C ILE A 104 -13.65 6.42 -23.34
N ALA A 105 -14.04 5.33 -24.01
CA ALA A 105 -13.44 4.98 -25.30
C ALA A 105 -13.70 6.05 -26.39
N THR A 106 -14.75 6.86 -26.23
CA THR A 106 -15.24 7.82 -27.24
C THR A 106 -15.11 9.30 -26.84
N ALA A 107 -14.77 9.63 -25.58
CA ALA A 107 -14.68 11.01 -25.08
C ALA A 107 -13.52 11.25 -24.07
N GLU A 108 -13.21 12.52 -23.79
CA GLU A 108 -12.01 13.00 -23.09
C GLU A 108 -11.91 12.70 -21.58
N LYS A 109 -10.64 12.73 -21.12
CA LYS A 109 -10.06 12.56 -19.78
C LYS A 109 -11.02 12.73 -18.59
N GLN A 110 -11.21 11.64 -17.86
CA GLN A 110 -11.85 11.66 -16.54
C GLN A 110 -10.88 12.13 -15.44
N HIS A 111 -11.35 13.02 -14.56
CA HIS A 111 -10.57 13.53 -13.42
C HIS A 111 -10.58 12.52 -12.25
N THR A 112 -9.41 12.16 -11.73
CA THR A 112 -9.29 11.34 -10.52
C THR A 112 -9.60 12.16 -9.27
N ASN A 113 -10.38 11.60 -8.34
CA ASN A 113 -10.66 12.22 -7.04
C ASN A 113 -9.48 11.98 -6.08
N LEU A 114 -8.71 13.02 -5.78
CA LEU A 114 -7.53 12.97 -4.92
C LEU A 114 -7.80 12.32 -3.55
N GLY A 115 -8.96 12.56 -2.95
CA GLY A 115 -9.30 11.99 -1.64
C GLY A 115 -9.46 10.47 -1.68
N ALA A 116 -10.13 9.96 -2.72
CA ALA A 116 -10.27 8.52 -2.92
C ALA A 116 -8.92 7.84 -3.20
N GLU A 117 -8.04 8.53 -3.92
CA GLU A 117 -6.69 8.07 -4.23
C GLU A 117 -5.81 7.96 -2.97
N LEU A 118 -5.80 8.98 -2.12
CA LEU A 118 -5.06 8.96 -0.84
C LEU A 118 -5.57 7.85 0.08
N PHE A 119 -6.89 7.66 0.16
CA PHE A 119 -7.48 6.59 0.95
C PHE A 119 -7.09 5.20 0.42
N ARG A 120 -6.97 5.03 -0.90
CA ARG A 120 -6.46 3.79 -1.51
C ARG A 120 -5.00 3.53 -1.15
N TYR A 121 -4.14 4.55 -1.19
CA TYR A 121 -2.74 4.40 -0.78
C TYR A 121 -2.62 3.95 0.67
N PHE A 122 -3.41 4.56 1.56
CA PHE A 122 -3.49 4.15 2.96
C PHE A 122 -3.98 2.71 3.13
N ASN A 123 -5.07 2.33 2.44
CA ASN A 123 -5.61 0.97 2.47
C ASN A 123 -4.62 -0.08 1.94
N THR A 124 -3.77 0.31 0.98
CA THR A 124 -2.67 -0.55 0.51
C THR A 124 -1.70 -0.84 1.66
N GLY A 125 -1.28 0.21 2.38
CA GLY A 125 -0.48 0.06 3.60
C GLY A 125 -1.11 -0.90 4.62
N ILE A 126 -2.40 -0.72 4.93
CA ILE A 126 -3.12 -1.59 5.87
C ILE A 126 -3.15 -3.04 5.38
N SER A 127 -3.39 -3.26 4.09
CA SER A 127 -3.50 -4.60 3.50
C SER A 127 -2.23 -5.42 3.71
N TYR A 128 -1.04 -4.83 3.50
CA TYR A 128 0.23 -5.52 3.74
C TYR A 128 0.66 -5.55 5.21
N PHE A 129 0.21 -4.58 6.01
CA PHE A 129 0.41 -4.53 7.46
C PHE A 129 -0.35 -5.65 8.19
N LEU A 130 -1.57 -5.96 7.77
CA LEU A 130 -2.47 -6.87 8.49
C LEU A 130 -1.91 -8.31 8.63
N PRO A 131 -1.36 -8.95 7.57
CA PRO A 131 -0.72 -10.27 7.70
C PRO A 131 0.42 -10.30 8.72
N VAL A 132 1.20 -9.22 8.83
CA VAL A 132 2.35 -9.13 9.75
C VAL A 132 1.88 -9.09 11.20
N ILE A 133 0.84 -8.32 11.50
CA ILE A 133 0.23 -8.30 12.84
C ILE A 133 -0.41 -9.63 13.18
N ILE A 134 -1.12 -10.26 12.24
CA ILE A 134 -1.75 -11.55 12.48
C ILE A 134 -0.68 -12.60 12.81
N ALA A 135 0.40 -12.67 12.03
CA ALA A 135 1.50 -13.59 12.30
C ALA A 135 2.13 -13.34 13.68
N GLY A 136 2.50 -12.10 14.01
CA GLY A 136 3.10 -11.76 15.30
C GLY A 136 2.18 -12.01 16.50
N GLY A 137 0.92 -11.59 16.40
CA GLY A 137 -0.08 -11.75 17.46
C GLY A 137 -0.48 -13.21 17.71
N MET A 138 -0.53 -14.03 16.66
CA MET A 138 -0.78 -15.47 16.79
C MET A 138 0.37 -16.18 17.51
N LEU A 139 1.62 -15.77 17.28
CA LEU A 139 2.77 -16.31 18.01
C LEU A 139 2.72 -15.98 19.51
N PHE A 140 2.30 -14.76 19.89
CA PHE A 140 2.02 -14.43 21.29
C PHE A 140 0.94 -15.32 21.91
N SER A 141 -0.12 -15.60 21.14
CA SER A 141 -1.21 -16.48 21.56
C SER A 141 -0.70 -17.91 21.79
N PHE A 142 0.21 -18.40 20.94
CA PHE A 142 0.83 -19.71 21.11
C PHE A 142 1.74 -19.78 22.33
N THR A 143 2.54 -18.75 22.60
CA THR A 143 3.35 -18.67 23.82
C THR A 143 2.48 -18.79 25.08
N LEU A 144 1.29 -18.19 25.08
CA LEU A 144 0.35 -18.25 26.21
C LEU A 144 -0.34 -19.59 26.43
N ILE A 145 -0.23 -20.56 25.50
CA ILE A 145 -0.77 -21.91 25.71
C ILE A 145 -0.13 -22.56 26.94
N THR A 146 1.14 -22.27 27.19
CA THR A 146 1.90 -22.81 28.32
C THR A 146 2.50 -21.75 29.23
N GLY A 147 2.68 -20.52 28.72
CA GLY A 147 3.10 -19.37 29.51
C GLY A 147 1.96 -18.78 30.36
N HIS A 148 2.24 -17.65 30.99
CA HIS A 148 1.26 -16.89 31.76
C HIS A 148 1.50 -15.40 31.58
N VAL A 149 0.60 -14.57 32.12
CA VAL A 149 0.75 -13.11 32.12
C VAL A 149 1.11 -12.66 33.52
N GLU A 150 2.22 -11.95 33.64
CA GLU A 150 2.67 -11.30 34.87
C GLU A 150 2.95 -9.82 34.55
N ASP A 151 2.40 -8.90 35.34
CA ASP A 151 2.51 -7.45 35.12
C ASP A 151 2.17 -6.97 33.69
N GLY A 152 1.19 -7.62 33.05
CA GLY A 152 0.76 -7.30 31.69
C GLY A 152 1.74 -7.74 30.60
N ARG A 153 2.75 -8.55 30.93
CA ARG A 153 3.71 -9.14 29.99
C ARG A 153 3.53 -10.64 29.92
N ILE A 154 3.72 -11.19 28.72
CA ILE A 154 3.72 -12.64 28.52
C ILE A 154 5.05 -13.17 29.06
N VAL A 155 4.97 -14.08 30.02
CA VAL A 155 6.11 -14.82 30.57
C VAL A 155 6.12 -16.22 29.95
N PRO A 156 7.07 -16.52 29.06
CA PRO A 156 7.18 -17.84 28.45
C PRO A 156 7.57 -18.92 29.47
N SER A 157 7.04 -20.12 29.31
CA SER A 157 7.25 -21.25 30.25
C SER A 157 8.59 -21.97 30.07
N SER A 158 9.24 -21.83 28.91
CA SER A 158 10.48 -22.52 28.57
C SER A 158 11.31 -21.75 27.54
N PRO A 159 12.60 -22.10 27.32
CA PRO A 159 13.44 -21.49 26.29
C PRO A 159 12.86 -21.61 24.87
N PHE A 160 12.15 -22.69 24.57
CA PHE A 160 11.46 -22.83 23.29
C PHE A 160 10.38 -21.76 23.12
N TRP A 161 9.54 -21.59 24.15
CA TRP A 161 8.46 -20.59 24.13
C TRP A 161 8.97 -19.15 24.19
N GLN A 162 10.17 -18.93 24.76
CA GLN A 162 10.86 -17.65 24.67
C GLN A 162 11.18 -17.30 23.21
N ASN A 163 11.74 -18.25 22.45
CA ASN A 163 12.01 -18.02 21.03
C ASN A 163 10.74 -17.74 20.24
N VAL A 164 9.62 -18.43 20.54
CA VAL A 164 8.31 -18.17 19.90
C VAL A 164 7.82 -16.76 20.22
N TYR A 165 7.96 -16.32 21.47
CA TYR A 165 7.62 -14.97 21.91
C TYR A 165 8.48 -13.92 21.19
N ASP A 166 9.79 -14.12 21.13
CA ASP A 166 10.72 -13.20 20.48
C ASP A 166 10.42 -13.09 18.97
N LEU A 167 10.00 -14.18 18.33
CA LEU A 167 9.55 -14.19 16.94
C LEU A 167 8.25 -13.39 16.76
N GLY A 168 7.32 -13.49 17.72
CA GLY A 168 6.13 -12.64 17.79
C GLY A 168 6.48 -11.16 17.94
N MET A 169 7.44 -10.84 18.81
CA MET A 169 7.95 -9.49 19.03
C MET A 169 8.62 -8.92 17.77
N ALA A 170 9.38 -9.73 17.05
CA ALA A 170 9.97 -9.34 15.78
C ALA A 170 8.88 -8.96 14.76
N GLY A 171 7.84 -9.79 14.60
CA GLY A 171 6.70 -9.48 13.74
C GLY A 171 5.98 -8.20 14.15
N PHE A 172 5.69 -8.04 15.45
CA PHE A 172 5.02 -6.85 15.98
C PHE A 172 5.86 -5.58 15.79
N SER A 173 7.18 -5.65 15.93
CA SER A 173 8.09 -4.51 15.70
C SER A 173 8.11 -4.03 14.24
N MET A 174 7.78 -4.92 13.28
CA MET A 174 7.73 -4.62 11.85
C MET A 174 6.41 -3.98 11.40
N MET A 175 5.41 -3.90 12.28
CA MET A 175 4.10 -3.34 11.94
C MET A 175 4.20 -1.92 11.35
N VAL A 176 4.96 -1.04 12.00
CA VAL A 176 5.10 0.38 11.59
C VAL A 176 6.00 0.52 10.35
N PRO A 177 7.16 -0.15 10.24
CA PRO A 177 7.95 -0.22 9.01
C PRO A 177 7.15 -0.70 7.79
N VAL A 178 6.39 -1.78 7.93
CA VAL A 178 5.60 -2.38 6.84
C VAL A 178 4.54 -1.41 6.36
N LEU A 179 3.77 -0.82 7.28
CA LEU A 179 2.76 0.18 6.92
C LEU A 179 3.37 1.34 6.12
N CYS A 180 4.46 1.93 6.62
CA CYS A 180 5.15 3.04 5.94
C CYS A 180 5.63 2.62 4.54
N ALA A 181 6.31 1.48 4.44
CA ALA A 181 6.84 0.95 3.20
C ALA A 181 5.76 0.70 2.15
N TYR A 182 4.61 0.17 2.56
CA TYR A 182 3.55 -0.17 1.61
C TYR A 182 2.64 1.01 1.23
N ILE A 183 2.52 2.04 2.08
CA ILE A 183 1.96 3.34 1.65
C ILE A 183 2.90 3.99 0.64
N ALA A 184 4.20 3.96 0.89
CA ALA A 184 5.19 4.52 -0.02
C ALA A 184 5.23 3.76 -1.36
N TYR A 185 5.18 2.43 -1.31
CA TYR A 185 5.08 1.54 -2.47
C TYR A 185 3.84 1.82 -3.31
N ALA A 186 2.68 2.03 -2.67
CA ALA A 186 1.43 2.33 -3.34
C ALA A 186 1.52 3.56 -4.26
N ILE A 187 2.45 4.46 -3.97
CA ILE A 187 2.66 5.73 -4.69
C ILE A 187 3.89 5.69 -5.61
N GLY A 188 5.01 5.18 -5.08
CA GLY A 188 6.34 5.21 -5.69
C GLY A 188 6.81 3.86 -6.23
N SER A 189 5.94 2.85 -6.27
CA SER A 189 6.22 1.47 -6.67
C SER A 189 7.41 0.85 -5.91
N LYS A 190 8.03 -0.19 -6.47
CA LYS A 190 9.12 -0.96 -5.84
C LYS A 190 10.29 -0.12 -5.29
N ALA A 191 10.66 0.97 -5.95
CA ALA A 191 11.76 1.84 -5.52
C ALA A 191 11.50 2.53 -4.17
N ALA A 192 10.24 2.65 -3.74
CA ALA A 192 9.87 3.28 -2.48
C ALA A 192 9.93 2.35 -1.27
N ILE A 193 10.03 1.03 -1.48
CA ILE A 193 9.98 0.02 -0.42
C ILE A 193 11.13 0.21 0.57
N ALA A 194 12.38 0.28 0.07
CA ALA A 194 13.57 0.43 0.93
C ALA A 194 13.53 1.72 1.78
N PRO A 195 13.35 2.93 1.21
CA PRO A 195 13.25 4.14 2.02
C PRO A 195 12.04 4.11 2.97
N GLY A 196 10.92 3.53 2.56
CA GLY A 196 9.75 3.41 3.42
C GLY A 196 9.97 2.49 4.62
N PHE A 197 10.67 1.36 4.45
CA PHE A 197 11.04 0.49 5.58
C PHE A 197 12.00 1.19 6.55
N ILE A 198 13.05 1.83 6.02
CA ILE A 198 14.06 2.50 6.84
C ILE A 198 13.43 3.64 7.65
N LEU A 199 12.62 4.48 7.00
CA LEU A 199 12.00 5.63 7.66
C LEU A 199 10.81 5.24 8.54
N GLY A 200 10.08 4.17 8.18
CA GLY A 200 9.07 3.60 9.06
C GLY A 200 9.67 2.97 10.32
N HIS A 201 10.85 2.35 10.19
CA HIS A 201 11.64 1.91 11.35
C HIS A 201 12.11 3.09 12.19
N ALA A 202 12.69 4.11 11.56
CA ALA A 202 13.10 5.35 12.24
C ALA A 202 11.94 6.06 12.95
N ALA A 203 10.71 5.95 12.43
CA ALA A 203 9.52 6.49 13.09
C ALA A 203 9.14 5.69 14.34
N ASN A 204 9.42 4.39 14.35
CA ASN A 204 9.08 3.46 15.43
C ASN A 204 10.19 3.29 16.47
N THR A 205 11.42 3.72 16.16
CA THR A 205 12.57 3.63 17.07
C THR A 205 13.10 5.01 17.43
N PRO A 206 13.45 5.25 18.72
CA PRO A 206 14.06 6.49 19.15
C PRO A 206 15.33 6.82 18.33
N MET A 207 15.33 7.95 17.62
CA MET A 207 16.47 8.43 16.82
C MET A 207 16.81 9.89 17.07
N GLY A 208 18.08 10.25 16.82
CA GLY A 208 18.63 11.60 17.03
C GLY A 208 18.81 11.96 18.50
N GLU A 209 19.34 13.16 18.77
CA GLU A 209 19.58 13.63 20.15
C GLU A 209 18.32 13.67 21.01
N SER A 210 17.15 13.87 20.38
CA SER A 210 15.87 13.89 21.08
C SER A 210 15.38 12.51 21.54
N HIS A 211 15.89 11.41 20.97
CA HIS A 211 15.46 10.03 21.27
C HIS A 211 13.92 9.85 21.31
N ILE A 212 13.23 10.45 20.35
CA ILE A 212 11.77 10.40 20.23
C ILE A 212 11.40 9.36 19.17
N ALA A 213 10.42 8.51 19.49
CA ALA A 213 9.70 7.70 18.52
C ALA A 213 8.30 8.28 18.30
N THR A 214 7.96 8.62 17.05
CA THR A 214 6.63 9.15 16.70
C THR A 214 5.60 8.05 16.43
N GLY A 215 6.04 6.79 16.34
CA GLY A 215 5.21 5.62 16.14
C GLY A 215 4.43 5.65 14.82
N PHE A 216 3.21 5.09 14.87
CA PHE A 216 2.31 4.94 13.72
C PHE A 216 2.06 6.25 12.96
N LEU A 217 1.85 7.37 13.68
CA LEU A 217 1.50 8.64 13.04
C LEU A 217 2.65 9.20 12.18
N GLY A 218 3.90 9.11 12.68
CA GLY A 218 5.05 9.54 11.90
C GLY A 218 5.27 8.65 10.68
N ALA A 219 5.09 7.34 10.82
CA ALA A 219 5.16 6.39 9.71
C ALA A 219 4.08 6.61 8.65
N LEU A 220 2.86 6.98 9.05
CA LEU A 220 1.79 7.35 8.11
C LEU A 220 2.22 8.54 7.24
N ILE A 221 2.68 9.62 7.87
CA ILE A 221 3.13 10.84 7.17
C ILE A 221 4.34 10.55 6.28
N LEU A 222 5.34 9.84 6.81
CA LEU A 222 6.53 9.46 6.08
C LEU A 222 6.21 8.55 4.89
N GLY A 223 5.28 7.61 5.01
CA GLY A 223 4.85 6.75 3.91
C GLY A 223 4.39 7.56 2.70
N PHE A 224 3.55 8.57 2.92
CA PHE A 224 3.16 9.49 1.85
C PHE A 224 4.36 10.30 1.32
N LEU A 225 5.13 10.94 2.20
CA LEU A 225 6.27 11.77 1.79
C LEU A 225 7.29 10.99 0.94
N VAL A 226 7.65 9.76 1.37
CA VAL A 226 8.53 8.84 0.64
C VAL A 226 7.93 8.52 -0.71
N GLY A 227 6.66 8.11 -0.76
CA GLY A 227 5.99 7.76 -1.99
C GLY A 227 6.00 8.90 -3.03
N TYR A 228 5.62 10.10 -2.61
CA TYR A 228 5.63 11.28 -3.48
C TYR A 228 7.05 11.69 -3.90
N LEU A 229 8.03 11.66 -3.00
CA LEU A 229 9.41 12.03 -3.31
C LEU A 229 10.06 11.03 -4.28
N VAL A 230 9.81 9.73 -4.10
CA VAL A 230 10.28 8.68 -5.02
C VAL A 230 9.67 8.88 -6.41
N ARG A 231 8.35 9.08 -6.48
CA ARG A 231 7.65 9.36 -7.74
C ARG A 231 8.18 10.60 -8.44
N TRP A 232 8.54 11.64 -7.68
CA TRP A 232 9.16 12.84 -8.23
C TRP A 232 10.59 12.58 -8.73
N THR A 233 11.42 11.89 -7.94
CA THR A 233 12.83 11.61 -8.27
C THR A 233 12.97 10.75 -9.53
N LYS A 234 12.02 9.83 -9.78
CA LYS A 234 11.98 9.03 -11.02
C LYS A 234 11.79 9.86 -12.29
N LYS A 235 11.23 11.08 -12.20
CA LYS A 235 11.00 11.96 -13.35
C LYS A 235 12.22 12.81 -13.72
N LEU A 236 13.27 12.79 -12.90
CA LEU A 236 14.47 13.57 -13.18
C LEU A 236 15.21 13.00 -14.39
N PRO A 237 15.54 13.83 -15.40
CA PRO A 237 16.27 13.37 -16.56
C PRO A 237 17.70 13.01 -16.14
N VAL A 238 18.11 11.78 -16.40
CA VAL A 238 19.48 11.31 -16.16
C VAL A 238 20.10 10.76 -17.43
N PRO A 239 21.44 10.84 -17.60
CA PRO A 239 22.14 10.21 -18.71
C PRO A 239 21.85 8.70 -18.79
N ALA A 240 21.85 8.14 -20.00
CA ALA A 240 21.55 6.72 -20.26
C ALA A 240 22.36 5.75 -19.39
N LEU A 241 23.59 6.12 -19.03
CA LEU A 241 24.49 5.35 -18.15
C LEU A 241 23.91 5.15 -16.73
N LEU A 242 23.14 6.11 -16.22
CA LEU A 242 22.62 6.07 -14.85
C LEU A 242 21.21 5.48 -14.74
N GLN A 243 20.49 5.32 -15.86
CA GLN A 243 19.11 4.83 -15.84
C GLN A 243 18.91 3.49 -15.10
N PRO A 244 19.79 2.48 -15.25
CA PRO A 244 19.65 1.22 -14.50
C PRO A 244 19.88 1.37 -12.99
N MET A 245 20.69 2.35 -12.59
CA MET A 245 21.03 2.61 -11.18
C MET A 245 19.97 3.45 -10.46
N MET A 246 19.11 4.14 -11.20
CA MET A 246 18.09 5.04 -10.64
C MET A 246 17.16 4.33 -9.65
N PRO A 247 16.34 3.34 -10.06
CA PRO A 247 15.33 2.77 -9.17
C PRO A 247 15.93 1.90 -8.05
N THR A 248 17.13 1.35 -8.26
CA THR A 248 17.74 0.36 -7.35
C THR A 248 18.66 1.01 -6.33
N PHE A 249 19.38 2.08 -6.70
CA PHE A 249 20.42 2.68 -5.86
C PHE A 249 20.16 4.16 -5.60
N LEU A 250 20.07 4.98 -6.64
CA LEU A 250 20.04 6.44 -6.47
C LEU A 250 18.76 6.93 -5.81
N VAL A 251 17.60 6.46 -6.28
CA VAL A 251 16.29 6.88 -5.77
C VAL A 251 16.10 6.44 -4.31
N PRO A 252 16.34 5.17 -3.93
CA PRO A 252 16.30 4.75 -2.53
C PRO A 252 17.24 5.55 -1.63
N LEU A 253 18.50 5.71 -2.04
CA LEU A 253 19.52 6.40 -1.23
C LEU A 253 19.18 7.88 -1.02
N PHE A 254 18.86 8.58 -2.11
CA PHE A 254 18.50 10.00 -2.07
C PHE A 254 17.25 10.23 -1.21
N THR A 255 16.22 9.41 -1.41
CA THR A 255 14.96 9.54 -0.67
C THR A 255 15.18 9.29 0.83
N THR A 256 15.90 8.22 1.20
CA THR A 256 16.21 7.91 2.60
C THR A 256 17.02 9.03 3.25
N LEU A 257 18.04 9.55 2.56
CA LEU A 257 18.90 10.60 3.12
C LEU A 257 18.12 11.89 3.35
N ILE A 258 17.42 12.39 2.32
CA ILE A 258 16.71 13.67 2.40
C ILE A 258 15.58 13.60 3.42
N LEU A 259 14.72 12.59 3.34
CA LEU A 259 13.58 12.48 4.26
C LEU A 259 13.99 12.00 5.65
N GLY A 260 15.07 11.22 5.78
CA GLY A 260 15.62 10.84 7.07
C GLY A 260 16.15 12.04 7.84
N LEU A 261 16.96 12.90 7.20
CA LEU A 261 17.44 14.13 7.83
C LEU A 261 16.29 15.09 8.12
N PHE A 262 15.36 15.26 7.16
CA PHE A 262 14.16 16.08 7.38
C PHE A 262 13.32 15.57 8.56
N TYR A 263 13.14 14.26 8.67
CA TYR A 263 12.42 13.66 9.77
C TYR A 263 13.09 13.96 11.12
N ILE A 264 14.37 13.58 11.24
CA ILE A 264 15.14 13.68 12.49
C ILE A 264 15.22 15.14 12.99
N TYR A 265 15.52 16.09 12.12
CA TYR A 265 15.79 17.47 12.53
C TYR A 265 14.57 18.38 12.53
N ILE A 266 13.54 18.08 11.72
CA ILE A 266 12.41 19.00 11.53
C ILE A 266 11.08 18.38 11.97
N LEU A 267 10.77 17.13 11.61
CA LEU A 267 9.45 16.55 11.91
C LEU A 267 9.31 15.96 13.31
N THR A 268 10.37 15.40 13.89
CA THR A 268 10.29 14.65 15.16
C THR A 268 9.71 15.49 16.31
N ILE A 269 10.12 16.77 16.42
CA ILE A 269 9.68 17.68 17.48
C ILE A 269 8.18 18.04 17.36
N PRO A 270 7.69 18.60 16.25
CA PRO A 270 6.28 18.96 16.12
C PRO A 270 5.36 17.74 16.17
N LEU A 271 5.78 16.59 15.62
CA LEU A 271 5.01 15.36 15.70
C LEU A 271 4.89 14.85 17.13
N ASN A 272 5.99 14.84 17.90
CA ASN A 272 5.93 14.46 19.30
C ASN A 272 5.05 15.40 20.12
N ALA A 273 5.15 16.72 19.88
CA ALA A 273 4.30 17.69 20.56
C ALA A 273 2.81 17.41 20.31
N PHE A 274 2.44 17.10 19.07
CA PHE A 274 1.08 16.70 18.71
C PHE A 274 0.65 15.39 19.38
N VAL A 275 1.51 14.36 19.32
CA VAL A 275 1.28 13.05 19.95
C VAL A 275 1.06 13.19 21.46
N GLN A 276 1.88 13.99 22.14
CA GLN A 276 1.77 14.25 23.58
C GLN A 276 0.53 15.08 23.93
N PHE A 277 0.20 16.09 23.12
CA PHE A 277 -1.03 16.87 23.27
C PHE A 277 -2.25 15.94 23.21
N TYR A 278 -2.30 15.04 22.23
CA TYR A 278 -3.40 14.09 22.08
C TYR A 278 -3.48 13.09 23.25
N LYS A 279 -2.34 12.55 23.70
CA LYS A 279 -2.24 11.69 24.90
C LYS A 279 -2.77 12.38 26.16
N ARG A 280 -2.54 13.69 26.30
CA ARG A 280 -3.00 14.47 27.45
C ARG A 280 -4.49 14.84 27.35
N ALA A 281 -5.00 15.05 26.15
CA ALA A 281 -6.39 15.41 25.90
C ALA A 281 -7.36 14.22 25.99
N ASN A 282 -6.91 12.99 25.70
CA ASN A 282 -7.76 11.79 25.70
C ASN A 282 -7.14 10.63 26.50
N SER A 283 -7.86 10.13 27.51
CA SER A 283 -7.51 8.89 28.26
C SER A 283 -7.35 7.67 27.32
N PHE A 284 -8.02 7.69 26.16
CA PHE A 284 -7.93 6.70 25.07
C PHE A 284 -6.60 6.72 24.29
N GLY A 285 -5.79 7.78 24.39
CA GLY A 285 -4.52 7.92 23.66
C GLY A 285 -3.39 6.99 24.13
N LYS A 286 -3.60 6.23 25.21
CA LYS A 286 -2.64 5.23 25.71
C LYS A 286 -2.52 3.99 24.82
N PHE A 287 -3.47 3.73 23.93
CA PHE A 287 -3.55 2.47 23.15
C PHE A 287 -3.06 2.59 21.69
N LEU A 288 -2.85 3.82 21.20
CA LEU A 288 -2.63 4.12 19.77
C LEU A 288 -1.17 4.44 19.42
N ILE A 289 -0.28 4.53 20.42
CA ILE A 289 1.13 4.93 20.28
C ILE A 289 2.02 4.00 21.08
#